data_AF-A0A5C7SYW4-F1
#
_entry.id   AF-A0A5C7SYW4-F1
#
_cell.length_a   1.000
_cell.length_b   1.000
_cell.length_c   1.000
_cell.angle_alpha   90.00
_cell.angle_beta   90.00
_cell.angle_gamma   90.00
#
_symmetry.space_group_name_H-M   'P 1'
#
loop_
_entity.id
_entity.type
_entity.pdbx_description
1 polymer ?
#
loop_
_entity_poly.entity_id
_entity_poly.type
_entity_poly.pdbx_seq_one_letter_code
_entity_poly.pdbx_strand_id
1 'polypeptide(L)'
;MIKKHHLVSAALLGLGVCGAAQAQVLGAITASSTSVKVGEPVTITANIDVINANYCGFVVGFGDGSFKDAVSDASTPVPLVLTKTYDKPGSYHVTLGGKNVQNHPNCGGAERAVDISVTGTAKAAPGKAAAAACAAPWKLAGKANAKTGAFTCAAKPGTALPTAKPECQGDLSYFENTKKGQYGCKP
;
A
#
# COMPACT_ATOMS: atom_id res chain seq x y z
N MET A 1 -34.22 -80.00 16.42
CA MET A 1 -34.29 -79.83 14.95
C MET A 1 -34.64 -78.37 14.65
N ILE A 2 -33.84 -77.70 13.79
CA ILE A 2 -34.19 -76.51 12.95
C ILE A 2 -34.42 -75.20 13.77
N LYS A 3 -33.81 -74.01 13.53
CA LYS A 3 -33.18 -73.39 12.34
C LYS A 3 -32.23 -72.25 12.77
N LYS A 4 -31.06 -72.14 12.12
CA LYS A 4 -30.21 -70.92 12.08
C LYS A 4 -30.89 -69.88 11.19
N HIS A 5 -30.91 -68.60 11.57
CA HIS A 5 -30.84 -67.48 10.63
C HIS A 5 -30.09 -66.29 11.25
N HIS A 6 -29.03 -65.91 10.54
CA HIS A 6 -28.17 -64.75 10.75
C HIS A 6 -28.91 -63.44 10.47
N LEU A 7 -28.54 -62.35 11.15
CA LEU A 7 -28.50 -61.02 10.54
C LEU A 7 -27.53 -60.11 11.31
N VAL A 8 -26.42 -59.85 10.63
CA VAL A 8 -25.41 -58.82 10.93
C VAL A 8 -25.98 -57.50 10.40
N SER A 9 -26.10 -56.48 11.25
CA SER A 9 -26.38 -55.11 10.80
C SER A 9 -25.09 -54.28 10.92
N ALA A 10 -24.45 -54.06 9.78
CA ALA A 10 -23.36 -53.10 9.61
C ALA A 10 -23.95 -51.69 9.53
N ALA A 11 -23.56 -50.81 10.45
CA ALA A 11 -23.86 -49.38 10.38
C ALA A 11 -22.76 -48.70 9.55
N LEU A 12 -23.12 -48.17 8.37
CA LEU A 12 -22.25 -47.34 7.54
C LEU A 12 -22.06 -45.96 8.18
N LEU A 13 -20.82 -45.63 8.54
CA LEU A 13 -20.34 -44.28 8.80
C LEU A 13 -20.23 -43.52 7.47
N GLY A 14 -21.23 -42.69 7.15
CA GLY A 14 -21.14 -41.72 6.06
C GLY A 14 -20.43 -40.45 6.52
N LEU A 15 -19.10 -40.38 6.38
CA LEU A 15 -18.41 -39.09 6.36
C LEU A 15 -18.69 -38.42 5.01
N GLY A 16 -19.68 -37.52 4.98
CA GLY A 16 -19.84 -36.56 3.90
C GLY A 16 -18.69 -35.54 3.95
N VAL A 17 -17.63 -35.80 3.19
CA VAL A 17 -16.62 -34.77 2.90
C VAL A 17 -17.25 -33.83 1.88
N CYS A 18 -17.84 -32.73 2.35
CA CYS A 18 -18.14 -31.58 1.48
C CYS A 18 -16.82 -31.01 0.99
N GLY A 19 -16.29 -31.56 -0.10
CA GLY A 19 -15.23 -30.91 -0.87
C GLY A 19 -15.77 -29.60 -1.40
N ALA A 20 -15.37 -28.47 -0.81
CA ALA A 20 -15.52 -27.18 -1.44
C ALA A 20 -14.70 -27.25 -2.74
N ALA A 21 -15.38 -27.48 -3.86
CA ALA A 21 -14.76 -27.38 -5.17
C ALA A 21 -14.34 -25.92 -5.37
N GLN A 22 -13.07 -25.61 -5.09
CA GLN A 22 -12.53 -24.28 -5.35
C GLN A 22 -12.39 -24.14 -6.88
N ALA A 23 -13.18 -23.25 -7.48
CA ALA A 23 -13.19 -23.04 -8.93
C ALA A 23 -11.88 -22.44 -9.46
N GLN A 24 -11.14 -21.72 -8.59
CA GLN A 24 -9.89 -21.03 -8.86
C GLN A 24 -9.03 -20.96 -7.60
N VAL A 25 -7.72 -20.81 -7.80
CA VAL A 25 -6.76 -20.66 -6.71
C VAL A 25 -5.88 -19.43 -6.90
N LEU A 26 -5.34 -18.91 -5.80
CA LEU A 26 -4.39 -17.80 -5.81
C LEU A 26 -3.14 -18.21 -6.60
N GLY A 27 -2.89 -17.49 -7.69
CA GLY A 27 -1.69 -17.61 -8.51
C GLY A 27 -0.56 -16.73 -7.98
N ALA A 28 0.42 -16.41 -8.82
CA ALA A 28 1.56 -15.60 -8.38
C ALA A 28 1.20 -14.13 -8.07
N ILE A 29 1.80 -13.58 -7.02
CA ILE A 29 1.94 -12.13 -6.83
C ILE A 29 3.37 -11.72 -7.10
N THR A 30 3.56 -10.69 -7.92
CA THR A 30 4.90 -10.16 -8.26
C THR A 30 4.92 -8.64 -8.14
N ALA A 31 6.13 -8.10 -8.00
CA ALA A 31 6.41 -6.68 -8.03
C ALA A 31 7.40 -6.38 -9.16
N SER A 32 7.25 -5.24 -9.84
CA SER A 32 8.20 -4.79 -10.88
C SER A 32 9.62 -4.58 -10.34
N SER A 33 9.74 -4.24 -9.04
CA SER A 33 10.98 -4.22 -8.28
C SER A 33 10.71 -4.58 -6.82
N THR A 34 11.62 -5.32 -6.21
CA THR A 34 11.62 -5.64 -4.77
C THR A 34 12.50 -4.69 -3.96
N SER A 35 13.16 -3.73 -4.62
CA SER A 35 13.98 -2.69 -3.98
C SER A 35 13.70 -1.34 -4.64
N VAL A 36 13.03 -0.44 -3.92
CA VAL A 36 12.63 0.87 -4.43
C VAL A 36 12.97 1.99 -3.44
N LYS A 37 12.95 3.24 -3.89
CA LYS A 37 13.08 4.39 -3.00
C LYS A 37 11.71 4.88 -2.51
N VAL A 38 11.69 5.56 -1.36
CA VAL A 38 10.50 6.28 -0.90
C VAL A 38 9.98 7.21 -2.02
N GLY A 39 8.67 7.17 -2.27
CA GLY A 39 8.03 7.97 -3.31
C GLY A 39 8.13 7.39 -4.73
N GLU A 40 8.89 6.32 -4.94
CA GLU A 40 8.97 5.64 -6.23
C GLU A 40 7.76 4.70 -6.44
N PRO A 41 7.12 4.73 -7.62
CA PRO A 41 6.03 3.81 -7.92
C PRO A 41 6.56 2.39 -8.17
N VAL A 42 5.91 1.40 -7.56
CA VAL A 42 6.08 -0.02 -7.83
C VAL A 42 4.80 -0.60 -8.42
N THR A 43 4.94 -1.44 -9.44
CA THR A 43 3.79 -2.13 -10.05
C THR A 43 3.67 -3.51 -9.42
N ILE A 44 2.51 -3.78 -8.81
CA ILE A 44 2.12 -5.07 -8.25
C ILE A 44 1.21 -5.78 -9.24
N THR A 45 1.53 -7.03 -9.55
CA THR A 45 0.74 -7.88 -10.44
C THR A 45 0.23 -9.09 -9.66
N ALA A 46 -1.08 -9.21 -9.51
CA ALA A 46 -1.73 -10.34 -8.86
C ALA A 46 -2.40 -11.24 -9.91
N ASN A 47 -2.00 -12.51 -9.93
CA ASN A 47 -2.54 -13.53 -10.82
C ASN A 47 -3.47 -14.47 -10.05
N ILE A 48 -4.50 -14.96 -10.72
CA ILE A 48 -5.38 -16.02 -10.22
C ILE A 48 -5.33 -17.14 -11.25
N ASP A 49 -5.02 -18.35 -10.78
CA ASP A 49 -4.95 -19.51 -11.67
C ASP A 49 -6.38 -20.03 -11.89
N VAL A 50 -6.86 -19.86 -13.12
CA VAL A 50 -8.19 -20.30 -13.54
C VAL A 50 -8.15 -21.79 -13.86
N ILE A 51 -8.76 -22.63 -13.02
CA ILE A 51 -8.76 -24.08 -13.22
C ILE A 51 -9.98 -24.48 -14.06
N ASN A 52 -11.19 -24.12 -13.63
CA ASN A 52 -12.43 -24.59 -14.26
C ASN A 52 -13.45 -23.48 -14.58
N ALA A 53 -13.45 -22.37 -13.84
CA ALA A 53 -14.33 -21.22 -14.07
C ALA A 53 -13.71 -19.94 -13.52
N ASN A 54 -14.02 -18.78 -14.08
CA ASN A 54 -13.56 -17.48 -13.59
C ASN A 54 -14.64 -16.82 -12.71
N TYR A 55 -14.61 -17.08 -11.40
CA TYR A 55 -15.53 -16.53 -10.40
C TYR A 55 -15.01 -16.67 -8.96
N CYS A 56 -14.13 -15.76 -8.51
CA CYS A 56 -13.72 -15.69 -7.11
C CYS A 56 -13.27 -14.30 -6.67
N GLY A 57 -13.31 -14.03 -5.37
CA GLY A 57 -12.85 -12.80 -4.73
C GLY A 57 -11.48 -12.96 -4.06
N PHE A 58 -10.67 -11.92 -4.12
CA PHE A 58 -9.35 -11.87 -3.50
C PHE A 58 -9.03 -10.47 -2.98
N VAL A 59 -7.99 -10.38 -2.16
CA VAL A 59 -7.48 -9.13 -1.60
C VAL A 59 -5.98 -9.05 -1.78
N VAL A 60 -5.50 -7.87 -2.19
CA VAL A 60 -4.09 -7.51 -2.16
C VAL A 60 -3.85 -6.64 -0.93
N GLY A 61 -3.04 -7.12 0.01
CA GLY A 61 -2.56 -6.33 1.14
C GLY A 61 -1.20 -5.73 0.80
N PHE A 62 -1.01 -4.42 0.99
CA PHE A 62 0.23 -3.74 0.58
C PHE A 62 1.30 -3.68 1.69
N GLY A 63 1.05 -4.29 2.85
CA GLY A 63 1.99 -4.27 3.98
C GLY A 63 2.10 -2.94 4.73
N ASP A 64 1.47 -1.87 4.24
CA ASP A 64 1.42 -0.54 4.89
C ASP A 64 0.09 -0.28 5.64
N GLY A 65 -0.74 -1.32 5.77
CA GLY A 65 -2.09 -1.24 6.33
C GLY A 65 -3.18 -0.90 5.31
N SER A 66 -2.84 -0.62 4.05
CA SER A 66 -3.81 -0.48 2.97
C SER A 66 -4.04 -1.81 2.24
N PHE A 67 -5.25 -1.95 1.69
CA PHE A 67 -5.72 -3.16 1.02
C PHE A 67 -6.51 -2.81 -0.24
N LYS A 68 -6.53 -3.72 -1.21
CA LYS A 68 -7.38 -3.65 -2.40
C LYS A 68 -8.13 -4.97 -2.56
N ASP A 69 -9.44 -4.93 -2.31
CA ASP A 69 -10.35 -6.00 -2.70
C ASP A 69 -10.54 -6.01 -4.22
N ALA A 70 -10.65 -7.20 -4.79
CA ALA A 70 -10.92 -7.42 -6.21
C ALA A 70 -11.64 -8.75 -6.44
N VAL A 71 -12.17 -8.91 -7.65
CA VAL A 71 -12.81 -10.14 -8.12
C VAL A 71 -12.13 -10.58 -9.41
N SER A 72 -12.08 -11.89 -9.62
CA SER A 72 -11.71 -12.52 -10.87
C SER A 72 -12.99 -13.10 -11.47
N ASP A 73 -13.47 -12.49 -12.53
CA ASP A 73 -14.64 -12.94 -13.28
C ASP A 73 -14.53 -12.61 -14.77
N ALA A 74 -15.54 -12.94 -15.57
CA ALA A 74 -15.53 -12.69 -17.01
C ALA A 74 -15.41 -11.20 -17.39
N SER A 75 -15.85 -10.29 -16.51
CA SER A 75 -15.79 -8.83 -16.71
C SER A 75 -14.53 -8.21 -16.09
N THR A 76 -13.90 -8.90 -15.13
CA THR A 76 -12.71 -8.48 -14.40
C THR A 76 -11.64 -9.57 -14.54
N PRO A 77 -11.03 -9.70 -15.74
CA PRO A 77 -10.01 -10.71 -15.97
C PRO A 77 -8.72 -10.37 -15.20
N VAL A 78 -8.02 -11.42 -14.77
CA VAL A 78 -6.67 -11.34 -14.19
C VAL A 78 -5.61 -11.44 -15.29
N PRO A 79 -4.40 -10.88 -15.09
CA PRO A 79 -3.88 -10.32 -13.85
C PRO A 79 -4.45 -8.95 -13.47
N LEU A 80 -4.63 -8.73 -12.18
CA LEU A 80 -4.86 -7.40 -11.64
C LEU A 80 -3.51 -6.67 -11.49
N VAL A 81 -3.38 -5.53 -12.17
CA VAL A 81 -2.17 -4.70 -12.13
C VAL A 81 -2.45 -3.43 -11.34
N LEU A 82 -1.66 -3.17 -10.30
CA LEU A 82 -1.82 -2.07 -9.36
C LEU A 82 -0.53 -1.29 -9.23
N THR A 83 -0.59 0.04 -9.34
CA THR A 83 0.55 0.91 -9.01
C THR A 83 0.48 1.31 -7.54
N LYS A 84 1.57 1.12 -6.79
CA LYS A 84 1.69 1.47 -5.38
C LYS A 84 2.92 2.35 -5.15
N THR A 85 2.80 3.33 -4.26
CA THR A 85 3.92 4.14 -3.77
C THR A 85 3.96 4.06 -2.25
N TYR A 86 5.16 3.96 -1.67
CA TYR A 86 5.36 3.93 -0.22
C TYR A 86 5.99 5.23 0.27
N ASP A 87 5.39 5.83 1.31
CA ASP A 87 5.81 7.12 1.86
C ASP A 87 6.92 7.01 2.92
N LYS A 88 7.15 5.80 3.44
CA LYS A 88 8.12 5.54 4.51
C LYS A 88 9.10 4.45 4.05
N PRO A 89 10.35 4.50 4.51
CA PRO A 89 11.26 3.38 4.34
C PRO A 89 10.83 2.22 5.24
N GLY A 90 11.13 1.00 4.79
CA GLY A 90 10.79 -0.21 5.51
C GLY A 90 10.69 -1.42 4.59
N SER A 91 10.48 -2.58 5.20
CA SER A 91 10.13 -3.80 4.50
C SER A 91 8.62 -3.98 4.51
N TYR A 92 8.04 -4.13 3.33
CA TYR A 92 6.61 -4.27 3.11
C TYR A 92 6.30 -5.67 2.63
N HIS A 93 5.53 -6.41 3.41
CA HIS A 93 5.05 -7.74 3.07
C HIS A 93 3.76 -7.60 2.27
N VAL A 94 3.86 -7.64 0.94
CA VAL A 94 2.70 -7.52 0.06
C VAL A 94 2.07 -8.91 -0.10
N THR A 95 0.81 -9.05 0.28
CA THR A 95 0.10 -10.34 0.25
C THR A 95 -0.99 -10.38 -0.81
N LEU A 96 -1.26 -11.58 -1.31
CA LEU A 96 -2.41 -11.93 -2.13
C LEU A 96 -3.13 -13.07 -1.43
N GLY A 97 -4.32 -12.76 -0.90
CA GLY A 97 -5.15 -13.68 -0.14
C GLY A 97 -6.54 -13.86 -0.75
N GLY A 98 -7.17 -15.00 -0.48
CA GLY A 98 -8.56 -15.25 -0.86
C GLY A 98 -9.50 -14.52 0.08
N LYS A 99 -10.51 -13.82 -0.46
CA LYS A 99 -11.49 -13.09 0.35
C LYS A 99 -12.86 -13.10 -0.31
N ASN A 100 -13.92 -13.23 0.48
CA ASN A 100 -15.26 -13.01 -0.05
C ASN A 100 -15.42 -11.53 -0.38
N VAL A 101 -15.69 -11.21 -1.64
CA VAL A 101 -15.83 -9.85 -2.16
C VAL A 101 -17.13 -9.79 -2.96
N GLN A 102 -18.04 -8.92 -2.56
CA GLN A 102 -19.40 -8.86 -3.12
C GLN A 102 -20.09 -10.24 -3.02
N ASN A 103 -20.53 -10.81 -4.15
CA ASN A 103 -21.10 -12.14 -4.27
C ASN A 103 -20.09 -13.22 -4.70
N HIS A 104 -18.80 -12.88 -4.82
CA HIS A 104 -17.77 -13.82 -5.22
C HIS A 104 -17.19 -14.54 -3.98
N PRO A 105 -17.20 -15.89 -3.96
CA PRO A 105 -16.56 -16.65 -2.90
C PRO A 105 -15.04 -16.44 -2.94
N ASN A 106 -14.35 -16.67 -1.82
CA ASN A 106 -12.90 -16.50 -1.79
C ASN A 106 -12.19 -17.41 -2.80
N CYS A 107 -11.18 -16.86 -3.49
CA CYS A 107 -10.24 -17.68 -4.23
C CYS A 107 -9.55 -18.67 -3.27
N GLY A 108 -9.23 -19.85 -3.80
CA GLY A 108 -8.66 -20.95 -3.05
C GLY A 108 -7.14 -20.94 -2.92
N GLY A 109 -6.59 -21.91 -2.21
CA GLY A 109 -5.15 -22.05 -2.03
C GLY A 109 -4.55 -21.19 -0.92
N ALA A 110 -3.25 -21.39 -0.68
CA ALA A 110 -2.51 -20.68 0.35
C ALA A 110 -2.19 -19.25 -0.08
N GLU A 111 -2.17 -18.33 0.89
CA GLU A 111 -1.76 -16.94 0.69
C GLU A 111 -0.38 -16.89 0.01
N ARG A 112 -0.22 -15.90 -0.87
CA ARG A 112 1.03 -15.63 -1.59
C ARG A 112 1.55 -14.27 -1.15
N ALA A 113 2.86 -14.10 -1.21
CA ALA A 113 3.47 -12.85 -0.83
C ALA A 113 4.71 -12.51 -1.66
N VAL A 114 5.01 -11.22 -1.72
CA VAL A 114 6.26 -10.67 -2.21
C VAL A 114 6.72 -9.57 -1.25
N ASP A 115 7.98 -9.62 -0.85
CA ASP A 115 8.59 -8.60 0.00
C ASP A 115 9.18 -7.47 -0.83
N ILE A 116 8.89 -6.24 -0.42
CA ILE A 116 9.45 -5.04 -1.04
C ILE A 116 10.23 -4.26 0.01
N SER A 117 11.51 -4.03 -0.27
CA SER A 117 12.37 -3.16 0.50
C SER A 117 12.28 -1.73 -0.03
N VAL A 118 11.89 -0.79 0.83
CA VAL A 118 11.83 0.63 0.51
C VAL A 118 12.92 1.35 1.29
N THR A 119 13.79 2.03 0.56
CA THR A 119 14.96 2.74 1.11
C THR A 119 14.84 4.25 0.93
N GLY A 120 15.67 5.01 1.65
CA GLY A 120 15.68 6.47 1.61
C GLY A 120 14.96 7.10 2.81
N THR A 121 14.94 8.43 2.86
CA THR A 121 14.27 9.16 3.93
C THR A 121 12.78 9.28 3.63
N ALA A 122 11.94 9.09 4.65
CA ALA A 122 10.51 9.31 4.53
C ALA A 122 10.25 10.73 3.99
N LYS A 123 9.35 10.88 3.02
CA LYS A 123 8.94 12.21 2.55
C LYS A 123 8.38 12.96 3.74
N ALA A 124 9.05 14.02 4.18
CA ALA A 124 8.59 14.79 5.32
C ALA A 124 7.19 15.33 4.99
N ALA A 125 6.23 15.13 5.91
CA ALA A 125 4.89 15.67 5.75
C ALA A 125 4.99 17.19 5.48
N PRO A 126 4.34 17.73 4.43
CA PRO A 126 4.59 19.09 3.95
C PRO A 126 4.49 20.18 5.04
N GLY A 127 3.68 19.95 6.07
CA GLY A 127 3.51 20.88 7.19
C GLY A 127 4.54 20.76 8.33
N LYS A 128 5.15 19.60 8.54
CA LYS A 128 6.08 19.38 9.68
C LYS A 128 7.51 19.84 9.34
N ALA A 129 7.90 19.78 8.07
CA ALA A 129 9.16 20.32 7.58
C ALA A 129 9.22 21.85 7.67
N ALA A 130 8.12 22.54 7.36
CA ALA A 130 8.07 24.00 7.30
C ALA A 130 8.29 24.70 8.66
N ALA A 131 7.83 24.12 9.76
CA ALA A 131 8.02 24.70 11.10
C ALA A 131 9.46 24.52 11.63
N ALA A 132 10.17 23.49 11.17
CA ALA A 132 11.59 23.25 11.48
C ALA A 132 12.55 23.94 10.48
N ALA A 133 12.04 24.46 9.35
CA ALA A 133 12.83 25.08 8.30
C ALA A 133 13.27 26.53 8.58
N CYS A 134 12.68 27.19 9.60
CA CYS A 134 13.12 28.50 10.03
C CYS A 134 14.31 28.37 10.99
N ALA A 135 15.51 28.66 10.51
CA ALA A 135 16.71 28.66 11.33
C ALA A 135 16.64 29.80 12.35
N ALA A 136 17.01 29.58 13.62
CA ALA A 136 17.09 30.66 14.59
C ALA A 136 18.05 31.76 14.09
N PRO A 137 17.71 33.07 14.19
CA PRO A 137 16.59 33.66 14.95
C PRO A 137 15.28 33.85 14.18
N TRP A 138 15.15 33.27 12.98
CA TRP A 138 13.99 33.41 12.11
C TRP A 138 12.81 32.58 12.61
N LYS A 139 11.60 33.12 12.48
CA LYS A 139 10.34 32.47 12.91
C LYS A 139 9.38 32.35 11.75
N LEU A 140 8.49 31.36 11.79
CA LEU A 140 7.46 31.20 10.78
C LEU A 140 6.54 32.44 10.75
N ALA A 141 6.48 33.10 9.61
CA ALA A 141 5.58 34.21 9.34
C ALA A 141 4.23 33.65 8.90
N GLY A 142 3.30 33.56 9.85
CA GLY A 142 1.99 32.97 9.63
C GLY A 142 2.00 31.45 9.72
N LYS A 143 1.08 30.79 9.00
CA LYS A 143 0.99 29.33 8.93
C LYS A 143 1.61 28.83 7.64
N ALA A 144 2.36 27.73 7.72
CA ALA A 144 2.79 27.01 6.54
C ALA A 144 1.56 26.42 5.82
N ASN A 145 1.60 26.40 4.49
CA ASN A 145 0.57 25.76 3.69
C ASN A 145 0.75 24.25 3.79
N ALA A 146 -0.10 23.59 4.58
CA ALA A 146 -0.01 22.14 4.78
C ALA A 146 -0.28 21.31 3.51
N LYS A 147 -0.93 21.90 2.49
CA LYS A 147 -1.24 21.25 1.22
C LYS A 147 -0.07 21.31 0.25
N THR A 148 0.59 22.46 0.14
CA THR A 148 1.69 22.67 -0.83
C THR A 148 3.08 22.60 -0.21
N GLY A 149 3.20 22.74 1.11
CA GLY A 149 4.47 22.88 1.81
C GLY A 149 5.07 24.29 1.75
N ALA A 150 4.36 25.27 1.17
CA ALA A 150 4.85 26.65 1.10
C ALA A 150 4.92 27.29 2.49
N PHE A 151 5.98 28.05 2.75
CA PHE A 151 6.20 28.71 4.03
C PHE A 151 7.05 29.96 3.89
N THR A 152 6.92 30.85 4.88
CA THR A 152 7.73 32.06 4.99
C THR A 152 8.31 32.11 6.38
N CYS A 153 9.63 32.29 6.48
CA CYS A 153 10.32 32.66 7.70
C CYS A 153 10.53 34.17 7.72
N ALA A 154 10.34 34.81 8.86
CA ALA A 154 10.60 36.22 9.09
C ALA A 154 11.51 36.44 10.30
N ALA A 155 12.38 37.42 10.19
CA ALA A 155 13.17 38.00 11.26
C ALA A 155 13.12 39.53 11.16
N LYS A 156 13.86 40.22 12.02
CA LYS A 156 14.00 41.68 11.89
C LYS A 156 14.65 42.03 10.54
N PRO A 157 14.20 43.08 9.83
CA PRO A 157 14.88 43.56 8.63
C PRO A 157 16.38 43.77 8.89
N GLY A 158 17.22 43.37 7.94
CA GLY A 158 18.68 43.41 8.11
C GLY A 158 19.29 42.22 8.88
N THR A 159 18.49 41.25 9.35
CA THR A 159 19.02 39.97 9.85
C THR A 159 19.70 39.23 8.70
N ALA A 160 20.91 38.72 8.94
CA ALA A 160 21.62 37.90 7.96
C ALA A 160 20.82 36.63 7.64
N LEU A 161 20.71 36.32 6.35
CA LEU A 161 20.04 35.11 5.89
C LEU A 161 20.83 33.87 6.34
N PRO A 162 20.14 32.74 6.60
CA PRO A 162 20.82 31.50 6.94
C PRO A 162 21.77 31.06 5.82
N THR A 163 22.96 30.57 6.20
CA THR A 163 23.94 30.05 5.25
C THR A 163 23.42 28.80 4.52
N ALA A 164 22.62 27.99 5.21
CA ALA A 164 21.92 26.85 4.62
C ALA A 164 20.51 27.29 4.19
N LYS A 165 20.28 27.30 2.87
CA LYS A 165 18.96 27.55 2.31
C LYS A 165 18.08 26.32 2.53
N PRO A 166 16.81 26.47 2.94
CA PRO A 166 15.90 25.35 3.03
C PRO A 166 15.65 24.74 1.65
N GLU A 167 15.57 23.41 1.58
CA GLU A 167 15.16 22.71 0.36
C GLU A 167 13.64 22.81 0.18
N CYS A 168 13.24 23.50 -0.88
CA CYS A 168 11.83 23.61 -1.27
C CYS A 168 11.38 22.32 -1.95
N GLN A 169 10.26 21.76 -1.46
CA GLN A 169 9.72 20.48 -1.95
C GLN A 169 8.75 20.70 -3.12
N GLY A 170 8.75 19.79 -4.09
CA GLY A 170 7.85 19.84 -5.25
C GLY A 170 8.18 21.03 -6.18
N ASP A 171 7.14 21.71 -6.66
CA ASP A 171 7.27 22.83 -7.62
C ASP A 171 7.56 24.18 -6.95
N LEU A 172 7.93 24.19 -5.67
CA LEU A 172 8.20 25.41 -4.91
C LEU A 172 9.60 25.94 -5.19
N SER A 173 9.70 27.25 -5.39
CA SER A 173 10.96 27.97 -5.51
C SER A 173 11.34 28.65 -4.20
N TYR A 174 12.64 28.65 -3.91
CA TYR A 174 13.20 29.40 -2.81
C TYR A 174 13.11 30.91 -3.08
N PHE A 175 12.81 31.70 -2.04
CA PHE A 175 12.78 33.16 -2.13
C PHE A 175 13.45 33.82 -0.93
N GLU A 176 13.96 35.03 -1.17
CA GLU A 176 14.54 35.92 -0.17
C GLU A 176 13.99 37.33 -0.35
N ASN A 177 13.70 38.00 0.76
CA ASN A 177 13.35 39.41 0.80
C ASN A 177 14.04 40.04 2.02
N THR A 178 15.31 40.39 1.83
CA THR A 178 16.16 41.01 2.86
C THR A 178 15.60 42.33 3.37
N LYS A 179 14.92 43.10 2.50
CA LYS A 179 14.24 44.37 2.88
C LYS A 179 13.11 44.14 3.88
N LYS A 180 12.36 43.06 3.75
CA LYS A 180 11.28 42.68 4.69
C LYS A 180 11.75 41.73 5.79
N GLY A 181 13.03 41.32 5.77
CA GLY A 181 13.55 40.29 6.65
C GLY A 181 12.78 38.98 6.50
N GLN A 182 12.62 38.49 5.25
CA GLN A 182 11.90 37.24 4.96
C GLN A 182 12.70 36.30 4.05
N TYR A 183 12.51 35.00 4.21
CA TYR A 183 12.90 33.98 3.23
C TYR A 183 11.95 32.78 3.32
N GLY A 184 11.96 31.88 2.34
CA GLY A 184 11.19 30.64 2.44
C GLY A 184 10.96 29.95 1.10
N CYS A 185 9.88 29.19 1.01
CA CYS A 185 9.48 28.46 -0.19
C CYS A 185 8.08 28.90 -0.64
N LYS A 186 7.96 29.31 -1.91
CA LYS A 186 6.71 29.76 -2.53
C LYS A 186 6.55 29.15 -3.93
N PRO A 187 5.34 29.07 -4.47
CA PRO A 187 5.16 28.76 -5.89
C PRO A 187 5.88 29.79 -6.80
#